data_AF-A0A502D781-F1
#
_entry.id   AF-A0A502D781-F1
#
_cell.length_a   1.000
_cell.length_b   1.000
_cell.length_c   1.000
_cell.angle_alpha   90.00
_cell.angle_beta   90.00
_cell.angle_gamma   90.00
#
_symmetry.space_group_name_H-M   'P 1'
#
loop_
_entity.id
_entity.type
_entity.pdbx_description
1 polymer ?
#
loop_
_entity_poly.entity_id
_entity_poly.type
_entity_poly.pdbx_seq_one_letter_code
_entity_poly.pdbx_strand_id
1 'polypeptide(L)'
;MPDNEILLSATGLTKTFGEFTAVDGIDFAVRKGECFGFLGPNGAGKSSTMRMVGCVSPVTSGELRLFGLDPAGNGPAIRARLGSCPQRDTLDEELTVEENLWIYGRYFGLSRKEVRSRAAELLDFAQLTDRAGDKVEPLSGGMKRRLTIARSLINSPEILLLDEPTTGLDPQARHVLWDRLFRLKRSGVTLVLTTHYMDEAEQLCDRLVVMDHGRIVAEGSPRSLIDEFSTREVLELRFDAEDHKDFAEQVTGIGERVEVLPDRLLVYADDGEQAAAVVHSRGIEPLSSLVRRATLEDVFLHLTGRTLVD
;
A
#
# COMPACT_ATOMS: atom_id res chain seq x y z
N MET A 1 22.54 -10.27 -12.83
CA MET A 1 21.37 -10.64 -11.99
C MET A 1 21.08 -9.43 -11.13
N PRO A 2 19.82 -9.04 -10.88
CA PRO A 2 19.59 -8.04 -9.83
C PRO A 2 20.15 -8.64 -8.55
N ASP A 3 21.00 -7.88 -7.85
CA ASP A 3 21.54 -8.32 -6.57
C ASP A 3 20.38 -8.65 -5.64
N ASN A 4 20.36 -9.89 -5.12
CA ASN A 4 19.38 -10.38 -4.15
C ASN A 4 19.63 -9.79 -2.75
N GLU A 5 20.11 -8.53 -2.71
CA GLU A 5 20.49 -7.81 -1.49
C GLU A 5 19.22 -7.50 -0.68
N ILE A 6 19.16 -8.02 0.54
CA ILE A 6 18.08 -7.74 1.48
C ILE A 6 18.44 -6.48 2.25
N LEU A 7 17.61 -5.43 2.14
CA LEU A 7 17.80 -4.18 2.86
C LEU A 7 17.03 -4.13 4.18
N LEU A 8 15.94 -4.89 4.30
CA LEU A 8 15.11 -4.95 5.48
C LEU A 8 14.67 -6.40 5.70
N SER A 9 14.87 -6.94 6.90
CA SER A 9 14.37 -8.25 7.28
C SER A 9 13.82 -8.25 8.70
N ALA A 10 12.75 -9.00 8.89
CA ALA A 10 12.08 -9.20 10.15
C ALA A 10 11.92 -10.70 10.42
N THR A 11 12.20 -11.13 11.64
CA THR A 11 12.01 -12.52 12.07
C THR A 11 11.31 -12.58 13.42
N GLY A 12 10.13 -13.21 13.48
CA GLY A 12 9.29 -13.25 14.68
C GLY A 12 8.95 -11.86 15.23
N LEU A 13 8.86 -10.85 14.37
CA LEU A 13 8.74 -9.45 14.77
C LEU A 13 7.43 -9.21 15.50
N THR A 14 7.53 -8.72 16.74
CA THR A 14 6.38 -8.54 17.63
C THR A 14 6.36 -7.14 18.23
N LYS A 15 5.17 -6.55 18.31
CA LYS A 15 4.91 -5.29 18.98
C LYS A 15 3.71 -5.38 19.90
N THR A 16 3.93 -5.07 21.17
CA THR A 16 2.88 -4.95 22.18
C THR A 16 2.79 -3.53 22.73
N PHE A 17 1.58 -3.13 23.11
CA PHE A 17 1.24 -1.90 23.81
C PHE A 17 0.40 -2.26 25.05
N GLY A 18 1.07 -2.44 26.20
CA GLY A 18 0.42 -3.02 27.37
C GLY A 18 -0.04 -4.45 27.07
N GLU A 19 -1.32 -4.73 27.23
CA GLU A 19 -1.93 -6.05 26.95
C GLU A 19 -2.28 -6.26 25.47
N PHE A 20 -2.24 -5.21 24.63
CA PHE A 20 -2.60 -5.30 23.23
C PHE A 20 -1.39 -5.65 22.34
N THR A 21 -1.46 -6.77 21.63
CA THR A 21 -0.46 -7.16 20.62
C THR A 21 -0.86 -6.60 19.26
N ALA A 22 -0.15 -5.57 18.80
CA ALA A 22 -0.42 -4.92 17.52
C ALA A 22 0.25 -5.62 16.32
N VAL A 23 1.37 -6.31 16.58
CA VAL A 23 2.08 -7.13 15.59
C VAL A 23 2.52 -8.39 16.32
N ASP A 24 2.21 -9.56 15.77
CA ASP A 24 2.32 -10.85 16.46
C ASP A 24 3.19 -11.82 15.67
N GLY A 25 4.50 -11.76 15.88
CA GLY A 25 5.44 -12.75 15.36
C GLY A 25 5.57 -12.80 13.84
N ILE A 26 5.63 -11.66 13.15
CA ILE A 26 5.67 -11.65 11.67
C ILE A 26 7.08 -11.82 11.10
N ASP A 27 7.17 -12.55 9.98
CA ASP A 27 8.40 -12.76 9.21
C ASP A 27 8.25 -12.13 7.82
N PHE A 28 9.23 -11.32 7.40
CA PHE A 28 9.27 -10.80 6.02
C PHE A 28 10.66 -10.29 5.65
N ALA A 29 10.93 -10.15 4.35
CA ALA A 29 12.15 -9.55 3.84
C ALA A 29 11.90 -8.71 2.59
N VAL A 30 12.53 -7.52 2.57
CA VAL A 30 12.49 -6.55 1.48
C VAL A 30 13.85 -6.48 0.79
N ARG A 31 13.82 -6.70 -0.52
CA ARG A 31 14.97 -6.66 -1.43
C ARG A 31 15.16 -5.28 -2.02
N LYS A 32 16.40 -4.96 -2.33
CA LYS A 32 16.76 -3.70 -2.99
C LYS A 32 16.02 -3.51 -4.31
N GLY A 33 15.41 -2.35 -4.48
CA GLY A 33 14.73 -1.93 -5.70
C GLY A 33 13.34 -2.53 -5.92
N GLU A 34 12.83 -3.35 -4.98
CA GLU A 34 11.45 -3.82 -5.03
C GLU A 34 10.50 -2.80 -4.36
N CYS A 35 9.23 -2.86 -4.72
CA CYS A 35 8.14 -2.24 -3.98
C CYS A 35 7.43 -3.31 -3.15
N PHE A 36 7.52 -3.19 -1.83
CA PHE A 36 6.94 -4.12 -0.87
C PHE A 36 5.74 -3.50 -0.16
N GLY A 37 4.58 -4.15 -0.26
CA GLY A 37 3.33 -3.69 0.33
C GLY A 37 2.97 -4.40 1.64
N PHE A 38 2.47 -3.66 2.61
CA PHE A 38 1.64 -4.18 3.69
C PHE A 38 0.18 -3.85 3.35
N LEU A 39 -0.58 -4.85 2.95
CA LEU A 39 -2.01 -4.74 2.64
C LEU A 39 -2.82 -5.26 3.83
N GLY A 40 -3.92 -4.61 4.19
CA GLY A 40 -4.76 -5.09 5.30
C GLY A 40 -5.79 -4.06 5.72
N PRO A 41 -6.77 -4.43 6.56
CA PRO A 41 -7.74 -3.49 7.11
C PRO A 41 -7.09 -2.56 8.15
N ASN A 42 -7.85 -1.57 8.62
CA ASN A 42 -7.45 -0.75 9.75
C ASN A 42 -7.26 -1.64 11.00
N GLY A 43 -6.28 -1.33 11.84
CA GLY A 43 -5.97 -2.14 13.02
C GLY A 43 -5.15 -3.41 12.77
N ALA A 44 -4.89 -3.80 11.52
CA ALA A 44 -4.16 -5.03 11.20
C ALA A 44 -2.66 -5.06 11.57
N GLY A 45 -2.11 -3.96 12.10
CA GLY A 45 -0.71 -3.87 12.53
C GLY A 45 0.22 -3.15 11.54
N LYS A 46 -0.25 -2.78 10.34
CA LYS A 46 0.54 -2.13 9.27
C LYS A 46 1.36 -0.92 9.75
N SER A 47 0.70 0.09 10.34
CA SER A 47 1.39 1.30 10.81
C SER A 47 2.29 1.04 12.02
N SER A 48 1.97 0.04 12.86
CA SER A 48 2.86 -0.38 13.96
C SER A 48 4.14 -1.00 13.43
N THR A 49 4.06 -1.86 12.40
CA THR A 49 5.21 -2.39 11.67
C THR A 49 6.02 -1.25 11.04
N MET A 50 5.36 -0.31 10.36
CA MET A 50 6.02 0.83 9.72
C MET A 50 6.80 1.70 10.72
N ARG A 51 6.25 1.93 11.91
CA ARG A 51 6.93 2.68 12.99
C ARG A 51 8.16 1.95 13.53
N MET A 52 8.15 0.61 13.59
CA MET A 52 9.34 -0.16 13.97
C MET A 52 10.43 -0.07 12.90
N VAL A 53 10.05 -0.25 11.63
CA VAL A 53 10.96 -0.10 10.48
C VAL A 53 11.56 1.30 10.43
N GLY A 54 10.75 2.34 10.67
CA GLY A 54 11.18 3.74 10.73
C GLY A 54 12.04 4.11 11.95
N CYS A 55 12.36 3.17 12.84
CA CYS A 55 13.12 3.40 14.07
C CYS A 55 12.49 4.47 14.99
N VAL A 56 11.15 4.58 15.00
CA VAL A 56 10.38 5.50 15.87
C VAL A 56 9.56 4.77 16.92
N SER A 57 9.48 3.43 16.83
CA SER A 57 8.91 2.55 17.85
C SER A 57 9.85 1.38 18.10
N PRO A 58 10.21 1.05 19.35
CA PRO A 58 11.04 -0.10 19.64
C PRO A 58 10.28 -1.40 19.38
N VAL A 59 11.02 -2.45 18.99
CA VAL A 59 10.54 -3.83 18.89
C VAL A 59 10.31 -4.39 20.30
N THR A 60 9.22 -5.15 20.52
CA THR A 60 8.98 -5.83 21.80
C THR A 60 9.78 -7.15 21.85
N SER A 61 9.68 -7.97 20.82
CA SER A 61 10.43 -9.22 20.65
C SER A 61 10.59 -9.57 19.17
N GLY A 62 11.46 -10.55 18.89
CA GLY A 62 11.89 -10.88 17.53
C GLY A 62 13.11 -10.07 17.09
N GLU A 63 13.44 -10.15 15.82
CA GLU A 63 14.59 -9.49 15.21
C GLU A 63 14.15 -8.59 14.05
N LEU A 64 14.72 -7.39 13.99
CA LEU A 64 14.56 -6.45 12.90
C LEU A 64 15.94 -5.98 12.45
N ARG A 65 16.25 -6.14 11.17
CA ARG A 65 17.50 -5.66 10.56
C ARG A 65 17.18 -4.71 9.44
N LEU A 66 17.83 -3.54 9.46
CA LEU A 66 17.83 -2.60 8.34
C LEU A 66 19.26 -2.33 7.92
N PHE A 67 19.57 -2.61 6.66
CA PHE A 67 20.92 -2.47 6.11
C PHE A 67 21.98 -3.26 6.90
N GLY A 68 21.58 -4.43 7.44
CA GLY A 68 22.39 -5.24 8.34
C GLY A 68 22.52 -4.72 9.78
N LEU A 69 21.89 -3.59 10.12
CA LEU A 69 21.97 -2.94 11.43
C LEU A 69 20.72 -3.23 12.28
N ASP A 70 20.93 -3.31 13.60
CA ASP A 70 19.84 -3.36 14.58
C ASP A 70 19.33 -1.93 14.90
N PRO A 71 18.02 -1.64 14.74
CA PRO A 71 17.38 -0.37 15.09
C PRO A 71 17.65 0.12 16.52
N ALA A 72 17.71 -0.77 17.50
CA ALA A 72 17.86 -0.41 18.91
C ALA A 72 19.18 0.30 19.19
N GLY A 73 20.26 -0.13 18.51
CA GLY A 73 21.60 0.48 18.64
C GLY A 73 21.95 1.49 17.55
N ASN A 74 21.31 1.43 16.38
CA ASN A 74 21.76 2.14 15.17
C ASN A 74 20.69 3.07 14.57
N GLY A 75 19.62 3.39 15.30
CA GLY A 75 18.50 4.20 14.81
C GLY A 75 18.89 5.47 14.04
N PRO A 76 19.81 6.33 14.52
CA PRO A 76 20.24 7.51 13.77
C PRO A 76 20.90 7.18 12.41
N ALA A 77 21.76 6.17 12.36
CA ALA A 77 22.43 5.75 11.12
C ALA A 77 21.45 5.14 10.12
N ILE A 78 20.47 4.38 10.61
CA ILE A 78 19.40 3.83 9.78
C ILE A 78 18.52 4.96 9.23
N ARG A 79 18.05 5.88 10.08
CA ARG A 79 17.19 7.00 9.64
C ARG A 79 17.88 7.94 8.63
N ALA A 80 19.21 8.07 8.68
CA ALA A 80 19.94 8.82 7.66
C ALA A 80 19.78 8.23 6.24
N ARG A 81 19.48 6.93 6.13
CA ARG A 81 19.30 6.19 4.87
C ARG A 81 17.83 5.89 4.53
N LEU A 82 16.91 6.30 5.40
CA LEU A 82 15.46 6.15 5.22
C LEU A 82 14.81 7.47 4.81
N GLY A 83 13.86 7.38 3.89
CA GLY A 83 12.86 8.41 3.65
C GLY A 83 11.56 8.00 4.34
N SER A 84 10.83 8.94 4.94
CA SER A 84 9.55 8.65 5.57
C SER A 84 8.48 9.63 5.14
N CYS A 85 7.42 9.11 4.54
CA CYS A 85 6.21 9.82 4.18
C CYS A 85 5.05 9.29 5.07
N PRO A 86 4.74 9.95 6.19
CA PRO A 86 3.66 9.52 7.10
C PRO A 86 2.28 9.76 6.47
N GLN A 87 1.23 9.11 7.00
CA GLN A 87 -0.15 9.26 6.49
C GLN A 87 -0.64 10.72 6.49
N ARG A 88 -0.36 11.48 7.56
CA ARG A 88 -0.69 12.91 7.64
C ARG A 88 0.49 13.75 7.15
N ASP A 89 0.19 14.75 6.32
CA ASP A 89 1.20 15.73 5.93
C ASP A 89 1.71 16.49 7.16
N THR A 90 3.03 16.62 7.24
CA THR A 90 3.74 17.26 8.36
C THR A 90 4.52 18.48 7.87
N LEU A 91 3.99 19.13 6.82
CA LEU A 91 4.56 20.32 6.21
C LEU A 91 4.36 21.53 7.12
N ASP A 92 5.29 22.47 7.07
CA ASP A 92 5.12 23.77 7.70
C ASP A 92 4.32 24.67 6.74
N GLU A 93 3.11 25.03 7.15
CA GLU A 93 2.16 25.76 6.30
C GLU A 93 2.51 27.25 6.16
N GLU A 94 3.31 27.81 7.07
CA GLU A 94 3.73 29.22 7.02
C GLU A 94 4.87 29.45 6.03
N LEU A 95 5.65 28.40 5.76
CA LEU A 95 6.79 28.40 4.85
C LEU A 95 6.37 28.18 3.40
N THR A 96 7.25 28.58 2.50
CA THR A 96 7.12 28.25 1.09
C THR A 96 7.35 26.76 0.82
N VAL A 97 6.87 26.31 -0.34
CA VAL A 97 7.11 24.97 -0.88
C VAL A 97 8.60 24.63 -0.90
N GLU A 98 9.43 25.56 -1.37
CA GLU A 98 10.88 25.35 -1.44
C GLU A 98 11.53 25.35 -0.05
N GLU A 99 11.14 26.26 0.84
CA GLU A 99 11.69 26.33 2.20
C GLU A 99 11.41 25.05 3.02
N ASN A 100 10.26 24.42 2.81
CA ASN A 100 9.93 23.13 3.42
C ASN A 100 10.97 22.04 3.07
N LEU A 101 11.49 22.03 1.85
CA LEU A 101 12.57 21.12 1.44
C LEU A 101 13.91 21.56 2.02
N TRP A 102 14.15 22.88 2.04
CA TRP A 102 15.41 23.41 2.52
C TRP A 102 15.68 23.06 3.98
N ILE A 103 14.72 23.34 4.86
CA ILE A 103 14.86 23.08 6.30
C ILE A 103 15.11 21.59 6.55
N TYR A 104 14.37 20.72 5.87
CA TYR A 104 14.52 19.28 6.04
C TYR A 104 15.90 18.80 5.60
N GLY A 105 16.40 19.27 4.46
CA GLY A 105 17.76 18.96 4.00
C GLY A 105 18.84 19.42 4.99
N ARG A 106 18.63 20.55 5.67
CA ARG A 106 19.54 21.04 6.72
C ARG A 106 19.55 20.13 7.96
N TYR A 107 18.44 19.49 8.33
CA TYR A 107 18.44 18.49 9.40
C TYR A 107 19.29 17.25 9.07
N PHE A 108 19.41 16.91 7.78
CA PHE A 108 20.32 15.86 7.30
C PHE A 108 21.77 16.33 7.09
N GLY A 109 22.11 17.57 7.48
CA GLY A 109 23.48 18.08 7.41
C GLY A 109 23.94 18.52 6.02
N LEU A 110 23.08 18.49 5.00
CA LEU A 110 23.41 18.91 3.64
C LEU A 110 23.80 20.40 3.60
N SER A 111 24.84 20.78 2.85
CA SER A 111 25.25 22.18 2.67
C SER A 111 24.15 23.01 1.97
N ARG A 112 24.18 24.34 2.11
CA ARG A 112 23.19 25.21 1.42
C ARG A 112 23.18 25.01 -0.10
N LYS A 113 24.34 24.73 -0.69
CA LYS A 113 24.47 24.47 -2.13
C LYS A 113 23.81 23.15 -2.51
N GLU A 114 24.10 22.08 -1.76
CA GLU A 114 23.52 20.75 -1.99
C GLU A 114 22.00 20.77 -1.80
N VAL A 115 21.52 21.36 -0.69
CA VAL A 115 20.08 21.47 -0.41
C VAL A 115 19.33 22.18 -1.52
N ARG A 116 19.86 23.29 -2.05
CA ARG A 116 19.21 24.01 -3.17
C ARG A 116 19.14 23.18 -4.44
N SER A 117 20.23 22.50 -4.79
CA SER A 117 20.26 21.60 -5.96
C SER A 117 19.23 20.48 -5.81
N ARG A 118 19.24 19.82 -4.65
CA ARG A 118 18.31 18.72 -4.35
C ARG A 118 16.86 19.19 -4.31
N ALA A 119 16.58 20.36 -3.73
CA ALA A 119 15.24 20.92 -3.69
C ALA A 119 14.70 21.17 -5.10
N ALA A 120 15.51 21.74 -6.00
CA ALA A 120 15.08 21.96 -7.39
C ALA A 120 14.76 20.64 -8.11
N GLU A 121 15.60 19.61 -7.97
CA GLU A 121 15.35 18.25 -8.51
C GLU A 121 14.05 17.65 -7.97
N LEU A 122 13.81 17.81 -6.67
CA LEU A 122 12.65 17.24 -5.99
C LEU A 122 11.35 17.98 -6.30
N LEU A 123 11.41 19.28 -6.55
CA LEU A 123 10.26 20.07 -7.01
C LEU A 123 9.87 19.70 -8.45
N ASP A 124 10.85 19.45 -9.32
CA ASP A 124 10.58 18.94 -10.66
C ASP A 124 9.95 17.55 -10.61
N PHE A 125 10.52 16.65 -9.80
CA PHE A 125 9.94 15.33 -9.54
C PHE A 125 8.49 15.43 -9.06
N ALA A 126 8.20 16.33 -8.12
CA ALA A 126 6.87 16.54 -7.55
C ALA A 126 5.89 17.33 -8.44
N GLN A 127 6.35 17.85 -9.58
CA GLN A 127 5.61 18.80 -10.42
C GLN A 127 5.12 20.03 -9.64
N LEU A 128 6.04 20.64 -8.88
CA LEU A 128 5.78 21.82 -8.05
C LEU A 128 6.78 22.96 -8.32
N THR A 129 7.58 22.89 -9.38
CA THR A 129 8.56 23.92 -9.75
C THR A 129 7.93 25.31 -9.87
N ASP A 130 6.79 25.42 -10.55
CA ASP A 130 6.08 26.71 -10.75
C ASP A 130 5.44 27.25 -9.46
N ARG A 131 5.47 26.47 -8.38
CA ARG A 131 4.88 26.75 -7.06
C ARG A 131 5.94 26.89 -5.98
N ALA A 132 7.23 26.87 -6.34
CA ALA A 132 8.34 26.86 -5.38
C ALA A 132 8.26 28.00 -4.35
N GLY A 133 7.85 29.19 -4.78
CA GLY A 133 7.70 30.38 -3.94
C GLY A 133 6.33 30.56 -3.28
N ASP A 134 5.36 29.68 -3.55
CA ASP A 134 4.05 29.74 -2.93
C ASP A 134 4.13 29.20 -1.49
N LYS A 135 3.33 29.76 -0.58
CA LYS A 135 3.12 29.18 0.75
C LYS A 135 2.44 27.81 0.64
N VAL A 136 2.67 26.95 1.62
CA VAL A 136 2.08 25.61 1.64
C VAL A 136 0.59 25.61 2.02
N GLU A 137 0.15 26.49 2.93
CA GLU A 137 -1.25 26.57 3.37
C GLU A 137 -2.30 26.47 2.24
N PRO A 138 -2.23 27.27 1.14
CA PRO A 138 -3.22 27.25 0.06
C PRO A 138 -3.14 26.07 -0.91
N LEU A 139 -2.16 25.18 -0.77
CA LEU A 139 -2.00 24.04 -1.69
C LEU A 139 -3.15 23.03 -1.53
N SER A 140 -3.53 22.38 -2.63
CA SER A 140 -4.47 21.25 -2.57
C SER A 140 -3.85 20.06 -1.83
N GLY A 141 -4.68 19.16 -1.29
CA GLY A 141 -4.20 17.94 -0.62
C GLY A 141 -3.25 17.11 -1.48
N GLY A 142 -3.54 16.96 -2.77
CA GLY A 142 -2.64 16.28 -3.71
C GLY A 142 -1.29 16.97 -3.88
N MET A 143 -1.25 18.30 -3.88
CA MET A 143 0.00 19.07 -3.95
C MET A 143 0.80 18.94 -2.65
N LYS A 144 0.14 19.05 -1.48
CA LYS A 144 0.76 18.81 -0.17
C LYS A 144 1.35 17.40 -0.09
N ARG A 145 0.60 16.39 -0.54
CA ARG A 145 1.07 15.00 -0.57
C ARG A 145 2.32 14.81 -1.44
N ARG A 146 2.32 15.34 -2.66
CA ARG A 146 3.51 15.30 -3.53
C ARG A 146 4.72 16.00 -2.91
N LEU A 147 4.50 17.14 -2.23
CA LEU A 147 5.57 17.84 -1.51
C LEU A 147 6.10 17.02 -0.32
N THR A 148 5.23 16.36 0.45
CA THR A 148 5.64 15.48 1.56
C THR A 148 6.53 14.34 1.05
N ILE A 149 6.20 13.73 -0.09
CA ILE A 149 7.01 12.69 -0.73
C ILE A 149 8.34 13.27 -1.22
N ALA A 150 8.32 14.43 -1.89
CA ALA A 150 9.53 15.11 -2.32
C ALA A 150 10.48 15.36 -1.12
N ARG A 151 9.93 15.84 -0.01
CA ARG A 151 10.68 16.08 1.23
C ARG A 151 11.27 14.80 1.81
N SER A 152 10.56 13.68 1.75
CA SER A 152 11.08 12.38 2.22
C SER A 152 12.25 11.83 1.39
N LEU A 153 12.53 12.41 0.22
CA LEU A 153 13.64 12.03 -0.66
C LEU A 153 14.87 12.95 -0.53
N ILE A 154 14.81 13.97 0.34
CA ILE A 154 15.85 15.00 0.45
C ILE A 154 17.24 14.41 0.77
N ASN A 155 17.27 13.35 1.58
CA ASN A 155 18.48 12.65 2.01
C ASN A 155 18.95 11.55 1.05
N SER A 156 18.32 11.42 -0.13
CA SER A 156 18.62 10.35 -1.11
C SER A 156 18.54 8.95 -0.49
N PRO A 157 17.37 8.58 0.06
CA PRO A 157 17.23 7.35 0.82
C PRO A 157 17.33 6.09 -0.04
N GLU A 158 17.76 4.99 0.56
CA GLU A 158 17.76 3.66 -0.07
C GLU A 158 16.40 2.97 0.05
N ILE A 159 15.67 3.25 1.13
CA ILE A 159 14.29 2.82 1.34
C ILE A 159 13.41 4.05 1.60
N LEU A 160 12.32 4.16 0.85
CA LEU A 160 11.25 5.13 1.10
C LEU A 160 10.05 4.42 1.76
N LEU A 161 9.73 4.84 2.98
CA LEU A 161 8.55 4.40 3.74
C LEU A 161 7.34 5.29 3.39
N LEU A 162 6.24 4.68 2.98
CA LEU A 162 5.01 5.35 2.55
C LEU A 162 3.83 4.80 3.37
N ASP A 163 3.37 5.56 4.37
CA ASP A 163 2.21 5.15 5.16
C ASP A 163 0.94 5.70 4.50
N GLU A 164 0.16 4.82 3.86
CA GLU A 164 -1.02 5.12 3.06
C GLU A 164 -0.84 6.31 2.10
N PRO A 165 0.00 6.18 1.04
CA PRO A 165 0.42 7.28 0.16
C PRO A 165 -0.74 8.00 -0.52
N THR A 166 -1.88 7.35 -0.76
CA THR A 166 -2.99 7.90 -1.54
C THR A 166 -4.25 8.24 -0.74
N THR A 167 -4.26 8.03 0.58
CA THR A 167 -5.43 8.33 1.41
C THR A 167 -5.83 9.80 1.30
N GLY A 168 -7.12 10.05 1.02
CA GLY A 168 -7.68 11.39 0.87
C GLY A 168 -7.42 12.08 -0.47
N LEU A 169 -6.79 11.37 -1.43
CA LEU A 169 -6.58 11.89 -2.78
C LEU A 169 -7.73 11.53 -3.73
N ASP A 170 -8.11 12.49 -4.58
CA ASP A 170 -8.98 12.23 -5.71
C ASP A 170 -8.32 11.27 -6.72
N PRO A 171 -9.10 10.60 -7.60
CA PRO A 171 -8.56 9.60 -8.53
C PRO A 171 -7.44 10.11 -9.45
N GLN A 172 -7.49 11.36 -9.90
CA GLN A 172 -6.45 11.91 -10.79
C GLN A 172 -5.14 12.09 -10.03
N ALA A 173 -5.20 12.63 -8.81
CA ALA A 173 -4.04 12.79 -7.95
C ALA A 173 -3.39 11.45 -7.59
N ARG A 174 -4.18 10.38 -7.39
CA ARG A 174 -3.67 9.01 -7.15
C ARG A 174 -2.86 8.49 -8.33
N HIS A 175 -3.39 8.56 -9.55
CA HIS A 175 -2.67 8.10 -10.74
C HIS A 175 -1.37 8.87 -10.98
N VAL A 176 -1.38 10.19 -10.77
CA VAL A 176 -0.15 11.00 -10.85
C VAL A 176 0.86 10.53 -9.81
N LEU A 177 0.42 10.29 -8.57
CA LEU A 177 1.31 9.79 -7.52
C LEU A 177 1.90 8.41 -7.87
N TRP A 178 1.08 7.48 -8.36
CA TRP A 178 1.55 6.16 -8.76
C TRP A 178 2.60 6.21 -9.86
N ASP A 179 2.43 7.05 -10.88
CA ASP A 179 3.47 7.26 -11.92
C ASP A 179 4.80 7.75 -11.31
N ARG A 180 4.74 8.64 -10.30
CA ARG A 180 5.95 9.12 -9.61
C ARG A 180 6.63 8.03 -8.80
N LEU A 181 5.88 7.24 -8.04
CA LEU A 181 6.42 6.12 -7.28
C LEU A 181 7.01 5.06 -8.22
N PHE A 182 6.36 4.79 -9.35
CA PHE A 182 6.88 3.87 -10.36
C PHE A 182 8.23 4.35 -10.94
N ARG A 183 8.36 5.64 -11.28
CA ARG A 183 9.64 6.22 -11.74
C ARG A 183 10.72 6.14 -10.68
N LEU A 184 10.37 6.40 -9.42
CA LEU A 184 11.29 6.34 -8.29
C LEU A 184 11.82 4.90 -8.08
N LYS A 185 10.93 3.90 -8.14
CA LYS A 185 11.31 2.48 -8.12
C LYS A 185 12.27 2.14 -9.26
N ARG A 186 11.97 2.61 -10.49
CA ARG A 186 12.85 2.40 -11.67
C ARG A 186 14.22 3.07 -11.54
N SER A 187 14.36 4.12 -10.74
CA SER A 187 15.66 4.71 -10.40
C SER A 187 16.44 3.93 -9.32
N GLY A 188 15.90 2.82 -8.82
CA GLY A 188 16.57 1.90 -7.89
C GLY A 188 16.24 2.13 -6.41
N VAL A 189 15.33 3.05 -6.08
CA VAL A 189 14.87 3.25 -4.70
C VAL A 189 13.93 2.11 -4.32
N THR A 190 14.13 1.56 -3.13
CA THR A 190 13.26 0.52 -2.57
C THR A 190 12.05 1.17 -1.92
N LEU A 191 10.85 0.71 -2.23
CA LEU A 191 9.62 1.27 -1.66
C LEU A 191 9.04 0.28 -0.65
N VAL A 192 8.64 0.79 0.51
CA VAL A 192 7.85 0.03 1.48
C VAL A 192 6.61 0.83 1.78
N LEU A 193 5.44 0.31 1.43
CA LEU A 193 4.18 1.03 1.60
C LEU A 193 3.19 0.26 2.45
N THR A 194 2.36 0.97 3.19
CA THR A 194 1.12 0.44 3.76
C THR A 194 -0.04 0.92 2.90
N THR A 195 -1.03 0.06 2.69
CA THR A 195 -2.27 0.46 2.04
C THR A 195 -3.43 -0.42 2.47
N HIS A 196 -4.64 0.11 2.33
CA HIS A 196 -5.87 -0.66 2.39
C HIS A 196 -6.59 -0.64 1.02
N TYR A 197 -5.94 -0.10 -0.01
CA TYR A 197 -6.43 -0.04 -1.38
C TYR A 197 -5.78 -1.15 -2.22
N MET A 198 -6.60 -2.09 -2.67
CA MET A 198 -6.14 -3.28 -3.42
C MET A 198 -5.61 -2.90 -4.81
N ASP A 199 -6.25 -1.92 -5.47
CA ASP A 199 -5.81 -1.37 -6.75
C ASP A 199 -4.42 -0.70 -6.64
N GLU A 200 -4.14 0.02 -5.55
CA GLU A 200 -2.82 0.56 -5.27
C GLU A 200 -1.77 -0.54 -5.11
N ALA A 201 -2.10 -1.58 -4.35
CA ALA A 201 -1.20 -2.69 -4.11
C ALA A 201 -0.88 -3.44 -5.42
N GLU A 202 -1.88 -3.70 -6.27
CA GLU A 202 -1.71 -4.29 -7.60
C GLU A 202 -0.85 -3.42 -8.52
N GLN A 203 -1.07 -2.11 -8.51
CA GLN A 203 -0.41 -1.19 -9.43
C GLN A 203 1.08 -0.95 -9.06
N LEU A 204 1.42 -0.98 -7.78
CA LEU A 204 2.75 -0.58 -7.29
C LEU A 204 3.63 -1.74 -6.84
N CYS A 205 3.06 -2.74 -6.16
CA CYS A 205 3.84 -3.73 -5.42
C CYS A 205 4.37 -4.84 -6.32
N ASP A 206 5.65 -5.16 -6.17
CA ASP A 206 6.22 -6.37 -6.75
C ASP A 206 5.88 -7.59 -5.86
N ARG A 207 5.87 -7.36 -4.54
CA ARG A 207 5.46 -8.30 -3.50
C ARG A 207 4.72 -7.56 -2.39
N LEU A 208 3.83 -8.27 -1.71
CA LEU A 208 3.12 -7.75 -0.55
C LEU A 208 2.83 -8.86 0.45
N VAL A 209 2.56 -8.44 1.68
CA VAL A 209 1.96 -9.27 2.71
C VAL A 209 0.54 -8.78 2.97
N VAL A 210 -0.39 -9.72 3.09
CA VAL A 210 -1.73 -9.46 3.60
C VAL A 210 -1.67 -9.63 5.11
N MET A 211 -1.97 -8.56 5.84
CA MET A 211 -2.01 -8.53 7.28
C MET A 211 -3.45 -8.56 7.78
N ASP A 212 -3.69 -9.37 8.82
CA ASP A 212 -4.92 -9.36 9.58
C ASP A 212 -4.65 -9.68 11.05
N HIS A 213 -5.30 -8.95 11.96
CA HIS A 213 -5.13 -9.09 13.42
C HIS A 213 -3.66 -9.19 13.90
N GLY A 214 -2.76 -8.38 13.31
CA GLY A 214 -1.35 -8.33 13.68
C GLY A 214 -0.47 -9.43 13.08
N ARG A 215 -1.02 -10.33 12.26
CA ARG A 215 -0.32 -11.46 11.63
C ARG A 215 -0.30 -11.32 10.11
N ILE A 216 0.67 -11.98 9.47
CA ILE A 216 0.68 -12.16 8.01
C ILE A 216 -0.15 -13.40 7.69
N VAL A 217 -1.20 -13.24 6.87
CA VAL A 217 -2.08 -14.34 6.44
C VAL A 217 -1.76 -14.84 5.04
N ALA A 218 -1.13 -14.02 4.21
CA ALA A 218 -0.64 -14.41 2.90
C ALA A 218 0.55 -13.51 2.48
N GLU A 219 1.44 -14.04 1.65
CA GLU A 219 2.57 -13.31 1.08
C GLU A 219 2.78 -13.71 -0.37
N GLY A 220 2.99 -12.73 -1.25
CA GLY A 220 3.32 -13.02 -2.63
C GLY A 220 3.33 -11.78 -3.51
N SER A 221 3.53 -11.99 -4.81
CA SER A 221 3.17 -10.97 -5.79
C SER A 221 1.65 -10.83 -5.87
N PRO A 222 1.10 -9.66 -6.26
CA PRO A 222 -0.33 -9.52 -6.47
C PRO A 222 -0.94 -10.64 -7.32
N ARG A 223 -0.27 -10.96 -8.44
CA ARG A 223 -0.70 -12.03 -9.34
C ARG A 223 -0.67 -13.42 -8.69
N SER A 224 0.40 -13.78 -7.98
CA SER A 224 0.48 -15.10 -7.34
C SER A 224 -0.57 -15.26 -6.25
N LEU A 225 -0.90 -14.19 -5.52
CA LEU A 225 -1.98 -14.21 -4.53
C LEU A 225 -3.35 -14.38 -5.19
N ILE A 226 -3.60 -13.73 -6.32
CA ILE A 226 -4.83 -13.92 -7.10
C ILE A 226 -4.94 -15.37 -7.59
N ASP A 227 -3.85 -15.90 -8.18
CA ASP A 227 -3.81 -17.27 -8.71
C ASP A 227 -3.95 -18.34 -7.60
N GLU A 228 -3.56 -18.04 -6.35
CA GLU A 228 -3.65 -18.98 -5.22
C GLU A 228 -5.01 -18.93 -4.50
N PHE A 229 -5.59 -17.74 -4.33
CA PHE A 229 -6.76 -17.53 -3.45
C PHE A 229 -8.05 -17.17 -4.20
N SER A 230 -8.02 -17.06 -5.53
CA SER A 230 -9.19 -16.77 -6.34
C SER A 230 -9.21 -17.58 -7.65
N THR A 231 -10.36 -17.62 -8.29
CA THR A 231 -10.50 -18.17 -9.64
C THR A 231 -9.99 -17.18 -10.68
N ARG A 232 -9.75 -17.64 -11.90
CA ARG A 232 -9.25 -16.77 -12.98
C ARG A 232 -10.19 -15.60 -13.30
N GLU A 233 -11.50 -15.82 -13.20
CA GLU A 233 -12.55 -14.86 -13.52
C GLU A 233 -13.62 -14.80 -12.42
N VAL A 234 -14.36 -13.70 -12.41
CA VAL A 234 -15.49 -13.47 -11.52
C VAL A 234 -16.64 -12.97 -12.38
N LEU A 235 -17.77 -13.67 -12.31
CA LEU A 235 -19.03 -13.25 -12.90
C LEU A 235 -19.81 -12.43 -11.87
N GLU A 236 -20.01 -11.16 -12.15
CA GLU A 236 -20.85 -10.27 -11.35
C GLU A 236 -22.28 -10.27 -11.88
N LEU A 237 -23.26 -10.48 -10.99
CA LEU A 237 -24.68 -10.51 -11.31
C LEU A 237 -25.44 -9.49 -10.47
N ARG A 238 -26.21 -8.62 -11.10
CA ARG A 238 -27.10 -7.66 -10.41
C ARG A 238 -28.54 -8.03 -10.66
N PHE A 239 -29.37 -7.93 -9.63
CA PHE A 239 -30.80 -8.22 -9.70
C PHE A 239 -31.62 -7.00 -9.32
N ASP A 240 -32.85 -6.92 -9.83
CA ASP A 240 -33.84 -5.93 -9.39
C ASP A 240 -34.48 -6.41 -8.09
N ALA A 241 -33.71 -6.31 -6.99
CA ALA A 241 -34.11 -6.86 -5.71
C ALA A 241 -33.55 -6.04 -4.54
N GLU A 242 -34.31 -5.97 -3.45
CA GLU A 242 -33.87 -5.33 -2.21
C GLU A 242 -32.79 -6.16 -1.49
N ASP A 243 -32.85 -7.50 -1.56
CA ASP A 243 -31.82 -8.40 -1.03
C ASP A 243 -31.37 -9.42 -2.09
N HIS A 244 -30.08 -9.37 -2.44
CA HIS A 244 -29.46 -10.28 -3.40
C HIS A 244 -29.30 -11.70 -2.85
N LYS A 245 -29.46 -11.91 -1.53
CA LYS A 245 -29.41 -13.25 -0.91
C LYS A 245 -30.47 -14.20 -1.48
N ASP A 246 -31.63 -13.67 -1.86
CA ASP A 246 -32.74 -14.47 -2.41
C ASP A 246 -32.35 -15.19 -3.73
N PHE A 247 -31.33 -14.67 -4.43
CA PHE A 247 -30.82 -15.23 -5.67
C PHE A 247 -29.57 -16.11 -5.47
N ALA A 248 -28.95 -16.09 -4.29
CA ALA A 248 -27.71 -16.82 -4.02
C ALA A 248 -27.90 -18.35 -4.16
N GLU A 249 -29.04 -18.88 -3.71
CA GLU A 249 -29.37 -20.30 -3.85
C GLU A 249 -29.50 -20.72 -5.33
N GLN A 250 -30.04 -19.84 -6.18
CA GLN A 250 -30.27 -20.14 -7.60
C GLN A 250 -28.96 -20.29 -8.39
N VAL A 251 -27.95 -19.51 -8.02
CA VAL A 251 -26.61 -19.54 -8.65
C VAL A 251 -25.64 -20.52 -8.00
N THR A 252 -26.08 -21.25 -6.97
CA THR A 252 -25.26 -22.25 -6.30
C THR A 252 -24.83 -23.35 -7.28
N GLY A 253 -23.55 -23.72 -7.23
CA GLY A 253 -22.94 -24.74 -8.09
C GLY A 253 -22.69 -24.33 -9.55
N ILE A 254 -22.81 -23.04 -9.88
CA ILE A 254 -22.40 -22.51 -11.21
C ILE A 254 -20.90 -22.22 -11.26
N GLY A 255 -20.33 -21.79 -10.13
CA GLY A 255 -18.90 -21.61 -9.93
C GLY A 255 -18.42 -22.34 -8.68
N GLU A 256 -17.17 -22.10 -8.31
CA GLU A 256 -16.54 -22.70 -7.12
C GLU A 256 -17.04 -22.07 -5.83
N ARG A 257 -17.34 -20.77 -5.87
CA ARG A 257 -17.80 -19.98 -4.73
C ARG A 257 -18.77 -18.91 -5.19
N VAL A 258 -19.70 -18.54 -4.31
CA VAL A 258 -20.59 -17.40 -4.50
C VAL A 258 -20.46 -16.48 -3.30
N GLU A 259 -20.23 -15.19 -3.54
CA GLU A 259 -20.16 -14.15 -2.52
C GLU A 259 -21.31 -13.15 -2.72
N VAL A 260 -22.10 -12.92 -1.67
CA VAL A 260 -23.30 -12.07 -1.74
C VAL A 260 -23.00 -10.65 -1.28
N LEU A 261 -22.84 -9.70 -2.19
CA LEU A 261 -22.68 -8.28 -1.85
C LEU A 261 -24.06 -7.58 -1.77
N PRO A 262 -24.16 -6.39 -1.15
CA PRO A 262 -25.42 -5.66 -1.08
C PRO A 262 -26.03 -5.32 -2.46
N ASP A 263 -25.18 -5.06 -3.46
CA ASP A 263 -25.59 -4.60 -4.79
C ASP A 263 -25.43 -5.65 -5.90
N ARG A 264 -24.81 -6.81 -5.61
CA ARG A 264 -24.50 -7.85 -6.60
C ARG A 264 -24.12 -9.19 -6.00
N LEU A 265 -24.19 -10.26 -6.78
CA LEU A 265 -23.54 -11.54 -6.50
C LEU A 265 -22.23 -11.64 -7.27
N LEU A 266 -21.20 -12.19 -6.63
CA LEU A 266 -19.94 -12.56 -7.28
C LEU A 266 -19.88 -14.08 -7.37
N VAL A 267 -19.86 -14.61 -8.59
CA VAL A 267 -19.68 -16.04 -8.86
C VAL A 267 -18.25 -16.27 -9.35
N TYR A 268 -17.46 -16.97 -8.54
CA TYR A 268 -16.06 -17.28 -8.82
C TYR A 268 -15.96 -18.51 -9.73
N ALA A 269 -15.41 -18.34 -10.92
CA ALA A 269 -15.27 -19.40 -11.92
C ALA A 269 -14.02 -19.20 -12.78
N ASP A 270 -13.43 -20.29 -13.27
CA ASP A 270 -12.30 -20.20 -14.21
C ASP A 270 -12.70 -19.71 -15.61
N ASP A 271 -13.95 -19.96 -16.00
CA ASP A 271 -14.59 -19.48 -17.22
C ASP A 271 -15.90 -18.76 -16.85
N GLY A 272 -15.82 -17.43 -16.72
CA GLY A 272 -16.95 -16.61 -16.34
C GLY A 272 -18.04 -16.53 -17.42
N GLU A 273 -17.67 -16.68 -18.69
CA GLU A 273 -18.63 -16.67 -19.80
C GLU A 273 -19.47 -17.96 -19.81
N GLN A 274 -18.83 -19.10 -19.55
CA GLN A 274 -19.54 -20.37 -19.34
C GLN A 274 -20.46 -20.28 -18.12
N ALA A 275 -19.99 -19.70 -17.01
CA ALA A 275 -20.83 -19.48 -15.83
C ALA A 275 -22.07 -18.62 -16.17
N ALA A 276 -21.90 -17.54 -16.95
CA ALA A 276 -22.99 -16.67 -17.37
C ALA A 276 -23.99 -17.41 -18.27
N ALA A 277 -23.51 -18.23 -19.21
CA ALA A 277 -24.37 -19.08 -20.02
C ALA A 277 -25.20 -20.06 -19.18
N VAL A 278 -24.61 -20.64 -18.12
CA VAL A 278 -25.33 -21.52 -17.20
C VAL A 278 -26.40 -20.76 -16.42
N VAL A 279 -26.11 -19.55 -15.93
CA VAL A 279 -27.10 -18.67 -15.26
C VAL A 279 -28.34 -18.49 -16.14
N HIS A 280 -28.15 -18.09 -17.40
CA HIS A 280 -29.25 -17.91 -18.34
C HIS A 280 -29.97 -19.22 -18.67
N SER A 281 -29.25 -20.33 -18.80
CA SER A 281 -29.86 -21.64 -19.07
C SER A 281 -30.77 -22.13 -17.93
N ARG A 282 -30.53 -21.67 -16.70
CA ARG A 282 -31.39 -21.93 -15.53
C ARG A 282 -32.61 -21.00 -15.46
N GLY A 283 -32.79 -20.10 -16.42
CA GLY A 283 -33.86 -19.11 -16.42
C GLY A 283 -33.64 -17.98 -15.41
N ILE A 284 -32.41 -17.79 -14.94
CA ILE A 284 -32.05 -16.70 -14.03
C ILE A 284 -31.75 -15.47 -14.89
N GLU A 285 -32.50 -14.39 -14.67
CA GLU A 285 -32.44 -13.17 -15.48
C GLU A 285 -31.93 -12.00 -14.62
N PRO A 286 -30.59 -11.81 -14.51
CA PRO A 286 -30.03 -10.63 -13.86
C PRO A 286 -30.30 -9.38 -14.71
N LEU A 287 -30.44 -8.22 -14.04
CA LEU A 287 -30.44 -6.90 -14.70
C LEU A 287 -29.15 -6.64 -15.48
N SER A 288 -28.03 -7.08 -14.93
CA SER A 288 -26.73 -7.00 -15.61
C SER A 288 -25.83 -8.16 -15.21
N SER A 289 -25.08 -8.69 -16.18
CA SER A 289 -23.98 -9.62 -15.99
C SER A 289 -22.68 -8.99 -16.49
N LEU A 290 -21.60 -9.15 -15.72
CA LEU A 290 -20.26 -8.70 -16.10
C LEU A 290 -19.24 -9.79 -15.75
N VAL A 291 -18.49 -10.26 -16.74
CA VAL A 291 -17.33 -11.12 -16.52
C VAL A 291 -16.09 -10.25 -16.41
N ARG A 292 -15.34 -10.38 -15.32
CA ARG A 292 -14.04 -9.72 -15.13
C ARG A 292 -12.97 -10.68 -14.66
N ARG A 293 -11.71 -10.25 -14.73
CA ARG A 293 -10.60 -10.94 -14.04
C ARG A 293 -10.75 -10.80 -12.54
N ALA A 294 -10.24 -11.79 -11.80
CA ALA A 294 -10.08 -11.66 -10.37
C ALA A 294 -9.00 -10.61 -10.03
N THR A 295 -9.18 -9.97 -8.88
CA THR A 295 -8.33 -8.90 -8.34
C THR A 295 -7.92 -9.24 -6.90
N LEU A 296 -7.04 -8.44 -6.31
CA LEU A 296 -6.68 -8.54 -4.89
C LEU A 296 -7.88 -8.24 -3.97
N GLU A 297 -8.92 -7.55 -4.45
CA GLU A 297 -10.17 -7.38 -3.70
C GLU A 297 -10.84 -8.74 -3.44
N ASP A 298 -10.85 -9.62 -4.45
CA ASP A 298 -11.42 -10.96 -4.34
C ASP A 298 -10.63 -11.86 -3.38
N VAL A 299 -9.29 -11.75 -3.43
CA VAL A 299 -8.38 -12.43 -2.50
C VAL A 299 -8.64 -11.96 -1.07
N PHE A 300 -8.79 -10.66 -0.88
CA PHE A 300 -9.02 -10.10 0.44
C PHE A 300 -10.37 -10.54 1.01
N LEU A 301 -11.45 -10.49 0.20
CA LEU A 301 -12.77 -11.03 0.59
C LEU A 301 -12.70 -12.51 0.97
N HIS A 302 -11.83 -13.30 0.32
CA HIS A 302 -11.58 -14.70 0.68
C HIS A 302 -10.86 -14.84 2.03
N LEU A 303 -9.76 -14.10 2.23
CA LEU A 303 -8.85 -14.28 3.35
C LEU A 303 -9.36 -13.71 4.68
N THR A 304 -9.97 -12.52 4.66
CA THR A 304 -10.37 -11.81 5.90
C THR A 304 -11.84 -11.99 6.25
N GLY A 305 -12.64 -12.55 5.33
CA GLY A 305 -14.09 -12.53 5.43
C GLY A 305 -14.65 -11.11 5.56
N ARG A 306 -15.93 -11.00 5.95
CA ARG A 306 -16.65 -9.71 6.08
C ARG A 306 -16.42 -8.99 7.41
N THR A 307 -15.53 -9.47 8.24
CA THR A 307 -15.23 -8.83 9.53
C THR A 307 -14.37 -7.59 9.31
N LEU A 308 -14.97 -6.55 8.74
CA LEU A 308 -14.56 -5.19 9.03
C LEU A 308 -14.89 -4.98 10.51
N VAL A 309 -13.86 -5.01 11.35
CA VAL A 309 -13.95 -4.44 12.69
C VAL A 309 -13.98 -2.92 12.48
N ASP A 310 -15.08 -2.31 12.94
CA ASP A 310 -15.35 -0.87 12.91
C ASP A 310 -14.18 0.02 13.36
#